data_AF-A0A849ZNH8-F1
#
_entry.id   AF-A0A849ZNH8-F1
#
_cell.length_a   1.000
_cell.length_b   1.000
_cell.length_c   1.000
_cell.angle_alpha   90.00
_cell.angle_beta   90.00
_cell.angle_gamma   90.00
#
_symmetry.space_group_name_H-M   'P 1'
#
loop_
_entity.id
_entity.type
_entity.pdbx_description
1 polymer ?
#
loop_
_entity_poly.entity_id
_entity_poly.type
_entity_poly.pdbx_seq_one_letter_code
_entity_poly.pdbx_strand_id
1 'polypeptide(L)'
;MKPIFRIALVATLALSASMAMAIPFDNSAGGTATAVIASPSGGDYTDLEAASIAFNAVAGGINRPWILEIQDEAGDNIYFQPNNVAFGNTFGPGASLTIRPAAGATPTIEFTSTANATGWFGHLLIGCTIAGQTGTPDNTNSFSSNGNYIIDGSNDGSGSRDLTLQGGVTNGNLASLMNRLIRITGNSDGVIVRNCVLRFNDTAGSNAPIALAGGSVSGVDAVPDNVIIENNLIVNSTGAGNPFGLETTVAATAPGATAGTAIQGLIYRNNDVQIRQRGVFLNGVGSHQIHDNVFTMNGHPSGGFTNAGYFHFTSNSAPGWTAEIYNNDWIIQSQLTAVTAGQGSYGIFIDGGPLDGTYEIYNNVFREISFPNMTAPTDVAVIGIRTGSLDSDYIIEHNSINIGANANVTSATDGNVAAIRTPLALTTGTIAIRNNIIRMAYAGGGTTAAINHWTTAAGITSTSNNLVALGNTLVGRVAGVDSANLAAWQTAGYDTVASGGQSVDPFGTSPGSWFADLRFSFLPSQLGTVPASVYLTDIDGDARPAAGALPGADENTSLPTAVQAWGSYL
;
A
#
# COMPACT_ATOMS: atom_id res chain seq x y z
N MET A 1 41.11 -71.11 -12.56
CA MET A 1 41.07 -69.86 -13.35
C MET A 1 39.67 -69.28 -13.21
N LYS A 2 39.58 -68.01 -12.80
CA LYS A 2 38.36 -67.34 -12.31
C LYS A 2 37.47 -66.82 -13.47
N PRO A 3 36.15 -66.72 -13.27
CA PRO A 3 35.24 -66.17 -14.28
C PRO A 3 35.22 -64.64 -14.19
N ILE A 4 35.68 -63.99 -15.25
CA ILE A 4 35.49 -62.55 -15.52
C ILE A 4 34.54 -62.50 -16.71
N PHE A 5 33.22 -62.37 -16.52
CA PHE A 5 32.27 -61.98 -17.59
C PHE A 5 30.81 -61.88 -17.07
N ARG A 6 30.53 -61.12 -15.99
CA ARG A 6 29.13 -60.82 -15.58
C ARG A 6 28.91 -59.45 -14.89
N ILE A 7 29.76 -58.45 -15.11
CA ILE A 7 29.62 -57.11 -14.46
C ILE A 7 29.40 -55.96 -15.47
N ALA A 8 29.40 -56.22 -16.79
CA ALA A 8 29.35 -55.13 -17.78
C ALA A 8 27.97 -54.81 -18.38
N LEU A 9 26.89 -55.50 -18.00
CA LEU A 9 25.55 -55.27 -18.61
C LEU A 9 24.48 -54.77 -17.62
N VAL A 10 24.76 -54.72 -16.32
CA VAL A 10 23.83 -54.17 -15.30
C VAL A 10 24.19 -52.74 -14.90
N ALA A 11 25.40 -52.26 -15.22
CA ALA A 11 25.82 -50.88 -14.94
C ALA A 11 25.38 -49.86 -16.00
N THR A 12 24.94 -50.30 -17.19
CA THR A 12 24.51 -49.40 -18.29
C THR A 12 22.99 -49.17 -18.35
N LEU A 13 22.20 -49.89 -17.55
CA LEU A 13 20.74 -49.70 -17.47
C LEU A 13 20.30 -48.80 -16.30
N ALA A 14 21.19 -48.44 -15.38
CA ALA A 14 20.90 -47.61 -14.20
C ALA A 14 21.39 -46.14 -14.34
N LEU A 15 21.81 -45.73 -15.54
CA LEU A 15 22.24 -44.36 -15.87
C LEU A 15 21.36 -43.71 -16.94
N SER A 16 20.13 -44.19 -17.10
CA SER A 16 19.04 -43.35 -17.61
C SER A 16 18.38 -42.66 -16.42
N ALA A 17 19.11 -41.73 -15.78
CA ALA A 17 18.42 -40.61 -15.18
C ALA A 17 17.62 -40.01 -16.34
N SER A 18 16.31 -40.21 -16.32
CA SER A 18 15.40 -39.60 -17.28
C SER A 18 15.76 -38.12 -17.30
N MET A 19 16.40 -37.65 -18.38
CA MET A 19 16.33 -36.25 -18.73
C MET A 19 14.85 -36.01 -18.96
N ALA A 20 14.15 -35.55 -17.92
CA ALA A 20 12.83 -35.00 -18.08
C ALA A 20 13.02 -33.92 -19.14
N MET A 21 12.45 -34.14 -20.33
CA MET A 21 12.49 -33.10 -21.34
C MET A 21 11.78 -31.91 -20.75
N ALA A 22 12.41 -30.74 -20.82
CA ALA A 22 11.80 -29.50 -20.42
C ALA A 22 10.38 -29.44 -21.00
N ILE A 23 9.38 -29.14 -20.18
CA ILE A 23 8.00 -28.91 -20.61
C ILE A 23 7.93 -27.45 -21.06
N PRO A 24 8.03 -27.15 -22.37
CA PRO A 24 7.90 -25.77 -22.82
C PRO A 24 6.48 -25.28 -22.57
N PHE A 25 6.34 -23.98 -22.32
CA PHE A 25 5.04 -23.34 -22.46
C PHE A 25 4.49 -23.62 -23.86
N ASP A 26 3.19 -23.91 -23.94
CA ASP A 26 2.51 -24.15 -25.21
C ASP A 26 1.08 -23.61 -25.19
N ASN A 27 0.43 -23.73 -26.35
CA ASN A 27 -0.94 -23.27 -26.58
C ASN A 27 -1.97 -24.41 -26.51
N SER A 28 -1.61 -25.58 -25.99
CA SER A 28 -2.53 -26.71 -25.95
C SER A 28 -3.59 -26.52 -24.86
N ALA A 29 -4.76 -27.12 -25.07
CA ALA A 29 -5.86 -27.08 -24.12
C ALA A 29 -5.76 -28.27 -23.15
N GLY A 30 -6.16 -28.08 -21.89
CA GLY A 30 -6.20 -29.16 -20.91
C GLY A 30 -6.20 -28.67 -19.48
N GLY A 31 -5.91 -29.60 -18.56
CA GLY A 31 -5.68 -29.28 -17.16
C GLY A 31 -4.40 -28.48 -16.94
N THR A 32 -4.19 -28.08 -15.68
CA THR A 32 -3.01 -27.32 -15.25
C THR A 32 -1.72 -28.04 -15.64
N ALA A 33 -0.80 -27.30 -16.28
CA ALA A 33 0.56 -27.74 -16.53
C ALA A 33 1.53 -27.02 -15.58
N THR A 34 2.62 -27.69 -15.21
CA THR A 34 3.66 -27.13 -14.37
C THR A 34 4.96 -27.08 -15.14
N ALA A 35 5.62 -25.93 -15.12
CA ALA A 35 7.01 -25.77 -15.52
C ALA A 35 7.85 -25.33 -14.31
N VAL A 36 9.12 -25.72 -14.30
CA VAL A 36 10.01 -25.59 -13.15
C VAL A 36 11.24 -24.79 -13.54
N ILE A 37 11.56 -23.76 -12.75
CA ILE A 37 12.87 -23.11 -12.75
C ILE A 37 13.74 -23.82 -11.71
N ALA A 38 14.82 -24.45 -12.17
CA ALA A 38 15.83 -25.04 -11.30
C ALA A 38 17.21 -24.95 -11.98
N SER A 39 17.99 -23.97 -11.54
CA SER A 39 19.41 -23.86 -11.87
C SER A 39 20.24 -24.61 -10.83
N PRO A 40 21.36 -25.28 -11.20
CA PRO A 40 21.67 -25.89 -12.49
C PRO A 40 21.08 -27.31 -12.64
N SER A 41 20.15 -27.71 -11.75
CA SER A 41 19.83 -29.10 -11.41
C SER A 41 18.80 -29.81 -12.31
N GLY A 42 18.39 -29.22 -13.43
CA GLY A 42 17.59 -29.90 -14.46
C GLY A 42 16.10 -29.59 -14.45
N GLY A 43 15.72 -28.35 -14.09
CA GLY A 43 14.38 -27.82 -14.35
C GLY A 43 14.11 -27.58 -15.84
N ASP A 44 12.88 -27.17 -16.16
CA ASP A 44 12.48 -26.82 -17.53
C ASP A 44 13.15 -25.54 -18.03
N TYR A 45 13.47 -24.63 -17.10
CA TYR A 45 14.18 -23.37 -17.36
C TYR A 45 15.32 -23.16 -16.37
N THR A 46 16.40 -22.55 -16.85
CA THR A 46 17.54 -22.16 -16.01
C THR A 46 17.22 -20.98 -15.11
N ASP A 47 16.34 -20.10 -15.57
CA ASP A 47 16.10 -18.80 -14.96
C ASP A 47 14.72 -18.23 -15.36
N LEU A 48 14.34 -17.13 -14.71
CA LEU A 48 13.10 -16.42 -15.04
C LEU A 48 13.11 -15.82 -16.44
N GLU A 49 14.28 -15.44 -16.97
CA GLU A 49 14.38 -14.85 -18.30
C GLU A 49 14.04 -15.88 -19.38
N ALA A 50 14.66 -17.07 -19.32
CA ALA A 50 14.41 -18.20 -20.19
C ALA A 50 12.94 -18.63 -20.15
N ALA A 51 12.36 -18.70 -18.95
CA ALA A 51 10.93 -18.97 -18.77
C ALA A 51 10.08 -17.87 -19.44
N SER A 52 10.42 -16.60 -19.23
CA SER A 52 9.68 -15.47 -19.81
C SER A 52 9.77 -15.41 -21.33
N ILE A 53 10.95 -15.71 -21.91
CA ILE A 53 11.17 -15.79 -23.35
C ILE A 53 10.32 -16.91 -23.95
N ALA A 54 10.31 -18.10 -23.33
CA ALA A 54 9.50 -19.22 -23.78
C ALA A 54 8.00 -18.91 -23.70
N PHE A 55 7.54 -18.31 -22.60
CA PHE A 55 6.14 -17.90 -22.42
C PHE A 55 5.69 -16.89 -23.48
N ASN A 56 6.51 -15.87 -23.74
CA ASN A 56 6.24 -14.82 -24.73
C ASN A 56 6.26 -15.35 -26.17
N ALA A 57 6.96 -16.45 -26.43
CA ALA A 57 7.07 -17.06 -27.75
C ALA A 57 5.88 -17.96 -28.12
N VAL A 58 4.96 -18.25 -27.19
CA VAL A 58 3.80 -19.12 -27.46
C VAL A 58 2.83 -18.44 -28.43
N ALA A 59 2.82 -18.92 -29.67
CA ALA A 59 1.92 -18.46 -30.71
C ALA A 59 0.47 -18.90 -30.44
N GLY A 60 -0.48 -17.97 -30.59
CA GLY A 60 -1.91 -18.23 -30.40
C GLY A 60 -2.38 -18.20 -28.94
N GLY A 61 -1.53 -17.78 -28.01
CA GLY A 61 -1.91 -17.57 -26.61
C GLY A 61 -1.76 -18.80 -25.72
N ILE A 62 -1.95 -18.55 -24.43
CA ILE A 62 -1.96 -19.55 -23.36
C ILE A 62 -3.40 -20.04 -23.21
N ASN A 63 -3.65 -21.33 -23.41
CA ASN A 63 -5.01 -21.90 -23.46
C ASN A 63 -5.32 -22.90 -22.33
N ARG A 64 -4.47 -22.92 -21.30
CA ARG A 64 -4.65 -23.70 -20.07
C ARG A 64 -3.97 -23.01 -18.88
N PRO A 65 -4.33 -23.36 -17.64
CA PRO A 65 -3.58 -22.89 -16.48
C PRO A 65 -2.14 -23.40 -16.50
N TRP A 66 -1.19 -22.53 -16.20
CA TRP A 66 0.21 -22.85 -16.00
C TRP A 66 0.66 -22.45 -14.61
N ILE A 67 1.46 -23.31 -13.99
CA ILE A 67 2.23 -23.00 -12.79
C ILE A 67 3.70 -22.95 -13.19
N LEU A 68 4.36 -21.83 -12.93
CA LEU A 68 5.81 -21.69 -12.99
C LEU A 68 6.35 -21.81 -11.56
N GLU A 69 6.86 -23.00 -11.21
CA GLU A 69 7.44 -23.28 -9.91
C GLU A 69 8.91 -22.86 -9.87
N ILE A 70 9.31 -22.15 -8.82
CA ILE A 70 10.69 -21.78 -8.56
C ILE A 70 11.22 -22.71 -7.47
N GLN A 71 12.21 -23.53 -7.80
CA GLN A 71 12.90 -24.35 -6.82
C GLN A 71 13.96 -23.55 -6.06
N ASP A 72 14.23 -23.96 -4.82
CA ASP A 72 15.38 -23.47 -4.07
C ASP A 72 16.67 -24.10 -4.63
N GLU A 73 17.72 -23.29 -4.79
CA GLU A 73 19.07 -23.81 -5.05
C GLU A 73 19.66 -24.32 -3.74
N ALA A 74 19.21 -25.49 -3.28
CA ALA A 74 19.76 -26.26 -2.15
C ALA A 74 20.63 -25.43 -1.16
N GLY A 75 19.99 -24.66 -0.28
CA GLY A 75 20.60 -24.00 0.88
C GLY A 75 20.94 -22.53 0.65
N ASP A 76 20.17 -21.64 1.28
CA ASP A 76 20.42 -20.19 1.50
C ASP A 76 20.95 -19.36 0.31
N ASN A 77 20.93 -19.87 -0.93
CA ASN A 77 21.51 -19.21 -2.07
C ASN A 77 20.51 -18.24 -2.70
N ILE A 78 20.97 -17.00 -2.89
CA ILE A 78 20.25 -15.98 -3.64
C ILE A 78 20.38 -16.32 -5.13
N TYR A 79 19.25 -16.53 -5.79
CA TYR A 79 19.19 -16.66 -7.24
C TYR A 79 19.30 -15.26 -7.87
N PHE A 80 20.42 -14.99 -8.55
CA PHE A 80 20.65 -13.68 -9.18
C PHE A 80 20.05 -13.64 -10.58
N GLN A 81 19.11 -12.72 -10.80
CA GLN A 81 18.47 -12.46 -12.09
C GLN A 81 19.11 -11.22 -12.73
N PRO A 82 20.05 -11.37 -13.70
CA PRO A 82 20.80 -10.25 -14.27
C PRO A 82 19.96 -9.36 -15.19
N ASN A 83 18.93 -9.95 -15.80
CA ASN A 83 18.09 -9.29 -16.79
C ASN A 83 16.70 -9.02 -16.22
N ASN A 84 16.12 -7.89 -16.61
CA ASN A 84 14.70 -7.63 -16.40
C ASN A 84 13.88 -8.64 -17.22
N VAL A 85 12.83 -9.17 -16.63
CA VAL A 85 11.97 -10.21 -17.22
C VAL A 85 10.57 -9.66 -17.43
N ALA A 86 9.88 -10.12 -18.48
CA ALA A 86 8.53 -9.67 -18.79
C ALA A 86 7.66 -10.83 -19.25
N PHE A 87 6.48 -10.97 -18.66
CA PHE A 87 5.49 -11.97 -19.05
C PHE A 87 4.29 -11.27 -19.71
N GLY A 88 4.10 -11.53 -21.00
CA GLY A 88 3.04 -10.93 -21.82
C GLY A 88 2.57 -11.91 -22.88
N ASN A 89 1.32 -12.37 -22.75
CA ASN A 89 0.67 -13.19 -23.76
C ASN A 89 -0.86 -13.04 -23.65
N THR A 90 -1.57 -13.43 -24.70
CA THR A 90 -3.03 -13.57 -24.67
C THR A 90 -3.44 -14.84 -23.94
N PHE A 91 -4.60 -14.84 -23.29
CA PHE A 91 -5.14 -16.00 -22.59
C PHE A 91 -6.47 -16.44 -23.19
N GLY A 92 -6.60 -17.75 -23.44
CA GLY A 92 -7.87 -18.40 -23.72
C GLY A 92 -8.75 -18.55 -22.46
N PRO A 93 -10.01 -18.98 -22.61
CA PRO A 93 -10.92 -19.15 -21.48
C PRO A 93 -10.36 -20.07 -20.39
N GLY A 94 -10.31 -19.57 -19.15
CA GLY A 94 -9.84 -20.33 -17.98
C GLY A 94 -8.33 -20.56 -17.92
N ALA A 95 -7.56 -19.98 -18.85
CA ALA A 95 -6.10 -20.04 -18.81
C ALA A 95 -5.51 -19.04 -17.79
N SER A 96 -4.33 -19.34 -17.26
CA SER A 96 -3.64 -18.46 -16.31
C SER A 96 -2.15 -18.79 -16.25
N LEU A 97 -1.38 -17.88 -15.66
CA LEU A 97 0.00 -18.10 -15.24
C LEU A 97 0.10 -17.79 -13.73
N THR A 98 0.46 -18.80 -12.95
CA THR A 98 0.80 -18.66 -11.54
C THR A 98 2.31 -18.84 -11.36
N ILE A 99 2.99 -17.82 -10.87
CA ILE A 99 4.41 -17.90 -10.47
C ILE A 99 4.44 -18.13 -8.96
N ARG A 100 5.07 -19.22 -8.51
CA ARG A 100 5.13 -19.58 -7.07
C ARG A 100 6.39 -20.40 -6.73
N PRO A 101 6.75 -20.52 -5.45
CA PRO A 101 7.71 -21.52 -5.03
C PRO A 101 7.20 -22.94 -5.27
N ALA A 102 8.14 -23.85 -5.55
CA ALA A 102 7.89 -25.29 -5.44
C ALA A 102 7.58 -25.68 -3.99
N ALA A 103 6.85 -26.78 -3.78
CA ALA A 103 6.47 -27.23 -2.45
C ALA A 103 7.69 -27.39 -1.50
N GLY A 104 7.64 -26.74 -0.34
CA GLY A 104 8.72 -26.75 0.65
C GLY A 104 9.94 -25.88 0.31
N ALA A 105 9.95 -25.18 -0.83
CA ALA A 105 11.02 -24.25 -1.20
C ALA A 105 10.74 -22.84 -0.65
N THR A 106 11.80 -22.09 -0.36
CA THR A 106 11.74 -20.68 0.07
C THR A 106 12.70 -19.80 -0.76
N PRO A 107 12.53 -19.74 -2.10
CA PRO A 107 13.51 -19.13 -2.98
C PRO A 107 13.61 -17.61 -2.80
N THR A 108 14.83 -17.09 -2.90
CA THR A 108 15.11 -15.65 -2.97
C THR A 108 15.68 -15.29 -4.33
N ILE A 109 15.03 -14.36 -5.03
CA ILE A 109 15.47 -13.85 -6.33
C ILE A 109 15.94 -12.40 -6.18
N GLU A 110 17.21 -12.13 -6.48
CA GLU A 110 17.78 -10.77 -6.53
C GLU A 110 17.95 -10.32 -7.98
N PHE A 111 17.20 -9.30 -8.38
CA PHE A 111 17.41 -8.61 -9.65
C PHE A 111 18.60 -7.68 -9.56
N THR A 112 19.49 -7.76 -10.55
CA THR A 112 20.75 -6.99 -10.58
C THR A 112 20.90 -6.08 -11.79
N SER A 113 19.89 -6.02 -12.67
CA SER A 113 19.92 -5.16 -13.83
C SER A 113 20.00 -3.68 -13.42
N THR A 114 20.94 -2.94 -14.00
CA THR A 114 21.06 -1.48 -13.87
C THR A 114 20.54 -0.75 -15.11
N ALA A 115 20.09 -1.50 -16.13
CA ALA A 115 19.62 -0.94 -17.38
C ALA A 115 18.27 -0.23 -17.19
N ASN A 116 18.19 1.02 -17.64
CA ASN A 116 16.93 1.75 -17.75
C ASN A 116 16.28 1.38 -19.09
N ALA A 117 15.22 0.56 -19.03
CA ALA A 117 14.37 0.26 -20.17
C ALA A 117 13.81 1.56 -20.80
N THR A 118 13.60 1.61 -22.12
CA THR A 118 12.82 2.69 -22.74
C THR A 118 11.35 2.26 -22.76
N GLY A 119 10.45 3.01 -22.12
CA GLY A 119 9.03 2.63 -22.01
C GLY A 119 8.67 2.20 -20.59
N TRP A 120 8.26 0.94 -20.41
CA TRP A 120 7.87 0.43 -19.09
C TRP A 120 9.09 0.01 -18.26
N PHE A 121 9.32 0.71 -17.14
CA PHE A 121 10.46 0.44 -16.24
C PHE A 121 10.09 -0.58 -15.16
N GLY A 122 10.74 -1.73 -15.11
CA GLY A 122 10.56 -2.73 -14.07
C GLY A 122 11.51 -3.91 -14.19
N HIS A 123 11.70 -4.65 -13.10
CA HIS A 123 12.50 -5.87 -13.07
C HIS A 123 11.67 -7.10 -13.47
N LEU A 124 10.47 -7.23 -12.90
CA LEU A 124 9.46 -8.19 -13.33
C LEU A 124 8.27 -7.40 -13.90
N LEU A 125 8.04 -7.49 -15.20
CA LEU A 125 6.90 -6.87 -15.84
C LEU A 125 5.80 -7.88 -16.16
N ILE A 126 4.55 -7.46 -15.95
CA ILE A 126 3.34 -8.23 -16.25
C ILE A 126 2.50 -7.46 -17.26
N GLY A 127 2.04 -8.16 -18.31
CA GLY A 127 1.21 -7.57 -19.36
C GLY A 127 1.99 -7.09 -20.60
N CYS A 128 3.28 -7.43 -20.69
CA CYS A 128 4.13 -7.04 -21.80
C CYS A 128 5.26 -8.03 -22.10
N THR A 129 5.90 -7.87 -23.26
CA THR A 129 7.12 -8.64 -23.64
C THR A 129 8.38 -7.81 -23.47
N ILE A 130 9.56 -8.47 -23.47
CA ILE A 130 10.87 -7.80 -23.32
C ILE A 130 11.15 -6.80 -24.46
N ALA A 131 10.57 -6.98 -25.66
CA ALA A 131 10.64 -5.96 -26.71
C ALA A 131 10.04 -4.61 -26.26
N GLY A 132 9.04 -4.63 -25.36
CA GLY A 132 8.46 -3.45 -24.72
C GLY A 132 9.33 -2.80 -23.62
N GLN A 133 10.46 -3.41 -23.25
CA GLN A 133 11.48 -2.78 -22.40
C GLN A 133 12.52 -1.99 -23.19
N THR A 134 12.72 -2.29 -24.48
CA THR A 134 13.72 -1.61 -25.33
C THR A 134 13.08 -0.73 -26.40
N GLY A 135 11.75 -0.72 -26.50
CA GLY A 135 10.98 0.06 -27.47
C GLY A 135 9.75 0.73 -26.86
N THR A 136 9.18 1.70 -27.57
CA THR A 136 7.91 2.33 -27.20
C THR A 136 6.80 1.28 -27.16
N PRO A 137 5.96 1.26 -26.11
CA PRO A 137 4.82 0.36 -26.06
C PRO A 137 3.89 0.50 -27.26
N ASP A 138 3.55 -0.63 -27.87
CA ASP A 138 2.70 -0.78 -29.05
C ASP A 138 1.80 -2.03 -28.94
N ASN A 139 0.98 -2.27 -29.95
CA ASN A 139 0.03 -3.38 -29.98
C ASN A 139 0.69 -4.77 -30.14
N THR A 140 2.00 -4.85 -30.38
CA THR A 140 2.75 -6.11 -30.51
C THR A 140 3.46 -6.50 -29.22
N ASN A 141 3.64 -5.56 -28.30
CA ASN A 141 4.34 -5.78 -27.04
C ASN A 141 3.49 -5.48 -25.78
N SER A 142 2.25 -4.99 -25.95
CA SER A 142 1.23 -4.83 -24.90
C SER A 142 0.17 -5.92 -24.99
N PHE A 143 -0.17 -6.54 -23.86
CA PHE A 143 -1.17 -7.60 -23.79
C PHE A 143 -2.24 -7.27 -22.77
N SER A 144 -3.48 -7.57 -23.12
CA SER A 144 -4.62 -7.52 -22.20
C SER A 144 -4.80 -8.86 -21.51
N SER A 145 -5.14 -8.84 -20.23
CA SER A 145 -5.55 -10.03 -19.47
C SER A 145 -6.65 -9.66 -18.47
N ASN A 146 -7.37 -10.65 -17.94
CA ASN A 146 -8.38 -10.44 -16.91
C ASN A 146 -8.36 -11.61 -15.91
N GLY A 147 -7.65 -11.42 -14.79
CA GLY A 147 -7.52 -12.44 -13.74
C GLY A 147 -6.54 -13.57 -14.07
N ASN A 148 -5.70 -13.40 -15.10
CA ASN A 148 -4.89 -14.50 -15.63
C ASN A 148 -3.46 -14.55 -15.07
N TYR A 149 -2.97 -13.51 -14.41
CA TYR A 149 -1.64 -13.49 -13.80
C TYR A 149 -1.72 -13.52 -12.27
N ILE A 150 -0.99 -14.45 -11.68
CA ILE A 150 -0.90 -14.62 -10.22
C ILE A 150 0.58 -14.77 -9.85
N ILE A 151 1.04 -13.94 -8.92
CA ILE A 151 2.31 -14.15 -8.21
C ILE A 151 1.93 -14.53 -6.79
N ASP A 152 2.19 -15.78 -6.41
CA ASP A 152 1.82 -16.34 -5.11
C ASP A 152 3.07 -16.85 -4.41
N GLY A 153 3.48 -16.18 -3.35
CA GLY A 153 4.68 -16.57 -2.62
C GLY A 153 4.49 -17.72 -1.65
N SER A 154 3.30 -18.33 -1.55
CA SER A 154 3.08 -19.50 -0.70
C SER A 154 3.48 -20.80 -1.40
N ASN A 155 4.31 -21.61 -0.74
CA ASN A 155 4.74 -22.91 -1.28
C ASN A 155 3.75 -24.06 -1.04
N ASP A 156 2.73 -23.84 -0.21
CA ASP A 156 1.75 -24.85 0.22
C ASP A 156 0.28 -24.38 0.11
N GLY A 157 0.06 -23.10 -0.23
CA GLY A 157 -1.26 -22.48 -0.33
C GLY A 157 -1.82 -21.99 1.01
N SER A 158 -1.04 -22.00 2.09
CA SER A 158 -1.47 -21.60 3.44
C SER A 158 -1.45 -20.08 3.71
N GLY A 159 -0.94 -19.28 2.77
CA GLY A 159 -0.68 -17.85 2.98
C GLY A 159 0.73 -17.55 3.54
N SER A 160 1.60 -18.56 3.59
CA SER A 160 3.03 -18.43 3.89
C SER A 160 3.75 -17.50 2.92
N ARG A 161 4.78 -16.77 3.39
CA ARG A 161 5.58 -15.84 2.57
C ARG A 161 6.93 -16.43 2.18
N ASP A 162 6.92 -17.46 1.35
CA ASP A 162 8.10 -18.27 1.02
C ASP A 162 8.88 -17.76 -0.21
N LEU A 163 8.26 -16.97 -1.08
CA LEU A 163 8.95 -16.30 -2.19
C LEU A 163 9.47 -14.93 -1.76
N THR A 164 10.78 -14.73 -1.86
CA THR A 164 11.38 -13.39 -1.78
C THR A 164 11.77 -12.90 -3.17
N LEU A 165 11.19 -11.78 -3.60
CA LEU A 165 11.66 -11.01 -4.76
C LEU A 165 12.36 -9.77 -4.23
N GLN A 166 13.56 -9.50 -4.72
CA GLN A 166 14.33 -8.35 -4.27
C GLN A 166 15.22 -7.71 -5.34
N GLY A 167 15.62 -6.47 -5.10
CA GLY A 167 16.59 -5.78 -5.95
C GLY A 167 17.31 -4.68 -5.18
N GLY A 168 18.63 -4.56 -5.42
CA GLY A 168 19.49 -3.58 -4.77
C GLY A 168 19.80 -3.87 -3.30
N VAL A 169 19.37 -5.02 -2.78
CA VAL A 169 19.58 -5.42 -1.38
C VAL A 169 21.02 -5.87 -1.16
N THR A 170 21.54 -6.73 -2.04
CA THR A 170 22.90 -7.29 -1.90
C THR A 170 23.96 -6.31 -2.41
N ASN A 171 23.66 -5.57 -3.47
CA ASN A 171 24.60 -4.65 -4.11
C ASN A 171 24.51 -3.20 -3.60
N GLY A 172 23.56 -2.90 -2.72
CA GLY A 172 23.39 -1.60 -2.03
C GLY A 172 22.93 -0.43 -2.90
N ASN A 173 22.93 -0.56 -4.24
CA ASN A 173 22.42 0.43 -5.17
C ASN A 173 22.33 -0.16 -6.60
N LEU A 174 21.14 -0.21 -7.20
CA LEU A 174 21.00 -0.49 -8.65
C LEU A 174 21.24 0.77 -9.50
N ALA A 175 21.15 1.95 -8.89
CA ALA A 175 21.31 3.24 -9.53
C ALA A 175 20.34 3.47 -10.70
N SER A 176 19.15 2.86 -10.66
CA SER A 176 18.12 3.08 -11.66
C SER A 176 17.23 4.25 -11.25
N LEU A 177 17.02 5.20 -12.17
CA LEU A 177 16.29 6.42 -11.85
C LEU A 177 14.78 6.18 -11.64
N MET A 178 14.22 5.04 -12.13
CA MET A 178 12.78 4.78 -12.13
C MET A 178 12.40 3.29 -12.10
N ASN A 179 13.23 2.39 -11.55
CA ASN A 179 12.88 0.97 -11.54
C ASN A 179 11.81 0.60 -10.52
N ARG A 180 11.07 -0.45 -10.84
CA ARG A 180 10.07 -1.10 -10.00
C ARG A 180 10.43 -2.56 -9.90
N LEU A 181 10.29 -3.18 -8.73
CA LEU A 181 10.56 -4.61 -8.63
C LEU A 181 9.52 -5.38 -9.45
N ILE A 182 8.23 -5.12 -9.22
CA ILE A 182 7.12 -5.62 -10.04
C ILE A 182 6.40 -4.43 -10.68
N ARG A 183 6.24 -4.46 -12.01
CA ARG A 183 5.39 -3.50 -12.73
C ARG A 183 4.28 -4.21 -13.50
N ILE A 184 3.05 -3.86 -13.20
CA ILE A 184 1.85 -4.32 -13.91
C ILE A 184 1.46 -3.24 -14.92
N THR A 185 1.29 -3.63 -16.18
CA THR A 185 0.99 -2.70 -17.27
C THR A 185 0.13 -3.36 -18.34
N GLY A 186 -0.16 -2.61 -19.40
CA GLY A 186 -1.19 -2.97 -20.36
C GLY A 186 -2.58 -2.93 -19.71
N ASN A 187 -3.58 -3.41 -20.45
CA ASN A 187 -4.91 -3.68 -19.91
C ASN A 187 -4.92 -5.05 -19.19
N SER A 188 -3.96 -5.23 -18.27
CA SER A 188 -3.79 -6.45 -17.50
C SER A 188 -4.59 -6.34 -16.22
N ASP A 189 -5.86 -6.73 -16.32
CA ASP A 189 -6.82 -6.61 -15.25
C ASP A 189 -6.76 -7.84 -14.35
N GLY A 190 -7.16 -7.69 -13.09
CA GLY A 190 -7.29 -8.82 -12.17
C GLY A 190 -5.97 -9.49 -11.77
N VAL A 191 -4.82 -8.84 -12.00
CA VAL A 191 -3.52 -9.38 -11.58
C VAL A 191 -3.49 -9.50 -10.06
N ILE A 192 -3.00 -10.64 -9.55
CA ILE A 192 -2.89 -10.90 -8.11
C ILE A 192 -1.41 -10.99 -7.73
N VAL A 193 -0.99 -10.22 -6.74
CA VAL A 193 0.32 -10.36 -6.08
C VAL A 193 0.10 -10.61 -4.60
N ARG A 194 0.42 -11.81 -4.14
CA ARG A 194 0.13 -12.21 -2.76
C ARG A 194 1.19 -13.06 -2.12
N ASN A 195 1.16 -13.07 -0.78
CA ASN A 195 1.97 -13.97 0.02
C ASN A 195 3.48 -13.85 -0.28
N CYS A 196 3.98 -12.69 -0.70
CA CYS A 196 5.38 -12.52 -1.07
C CYS A 196 6.15 -11.69 -0.03
N VAL A 197 7.47 -11.87 0.01
CA VAL A 197 8.39 -10.87 0.58
C VAL A 197 8.98 -10.07 -0.57
N LEU A 198 8.73 -8.76 -0.58
CA LEU A 198 9.12 -7.85 -1.65
C LEU A 198 10.06 -6.79 -1.08
N ARG A 199 11.34 -6.82 -1.45
CA ARG A 199 12.35 -5.86 -0.95
C ARG A 199 12.97 -5.08 -2.09
N PHE A 200 12.87 -3.76 -2.06
CA PHE A 200 13.51 -2.95 -3.09
C PHE A 200 14.32 -1.83 -2.45
N ASN A 201 15.62 -1.82 -2.73
CA ASN A 201 16.59 -0.92 -2.13
C ASN A 201 17.38 -0.23 -3.24
N ASP A 202 16.76 0.77 -3.88
CA ASP A 202 17.45 1.64 -4.83
C ASP A 202 17.69 3.02 -4.21
N THR A 203 18.91 3.52 -4.36
CA THR A 203 19.28 4.83 -3.81
C THR A 203 19.10 5.95 -4.83
N ALA A 204 18.88 5.61 -6.10
CA ALA A 204 18.62 6.56 -7.17
C ALA A 204 17.12 6.75 -7.42
N GLY A 205 16.75 7.99 -7.76
CA GLY A 205 15.44 8.31 -8.34
C GLY A 205 14.24 7.89 -7.49
N SER A 206 13.15 7.49 -8.16
CA SER A 206 11.92 7.02 -7.49
C SER A 206 11.75 5.52 -7.71
N ASN A 207 11.37 4.78 -6.68
CA ASN A 207 11.35 3.32 -6.72
C ASN A 207 10.19 2.74 -5.88
N ALA A 208 9.71 1.56 -6.28
CA ALA A 208 8.65 0.85 -5.55
C ALA A 208 8.77 -0.67 -5.75
N PRO A 209 8.51 -1.49 -4.72
CA PRO A 209 8.40 -2.94 -4.87
C PRO A 209 7.26 -3.36 -5.81
N ILE A 210 6.16 -2.62 -5.81
CA ILE A 210 5.05 -2.86 -6.76
C ILE A 210 4.63 -1.54 -7.38
N ALA A 211 4.38 -1.55 -8.68
CA ALA A 211 3.70 -0.46 -9.36
C ALA A 211 2.71 -0.89 -10.43
N LEU A 212 1.69 -0.07 -10.62
CA LEU A 212 0.75 -0.15 -11.73
C LEU A 212 1.02 0.99 -12.70
N ALA A 213 1.01 0.70 -13.98
CA ALA A 213 1.34 1.63 -15.03
C ALA A 213 0.30 1.60 -16.13
N GLY A 214 -0.59 2.59 -16.10
CA GLY A 214 -1.45 2.97 -17.20
C GLY A 214 -0.73 3.84 -18.23
N GLY A 215 -1.27 3.86 -19.45
CA GLY A 215 -0.79 4.70 -20.54
C GLY A 215 -1.67 4.55 -21.78
N SER A 216 -1.25 5.15 -22.90
CA SER A 216 -1.86 4.91 -24.21
C SER A 216 -0.93 4.08 -25.09
N VAL A 217 -1.49 3.05 -25.72
CA VAL A 217 -0.81 2.15 -26.64
C VAL A 217 -1.50 2.24 -27.99
N SER A 218 -0.81 2.79 -29.00
CA SER A 218 -1.38 3.00 -30.34
C SER A 218 -2.71 3.79 -30.35
N GLY A 219 -2.88 4.73 -29.42
CA GLY A 219 -4.08 5.56 -29.29
C GLY A 219 -5.24 4.93 -28.52
N VAL A 220 -5.02 3.77 -27.90
CA VAL A 220 -5.98 3.10 -27.01
C VAL A 220 -5.43 3.11 -25.60
N ASP A 221 -6.25 3.54 -24.63
CA ASP A 221 -5.84 3.49 -23.22
C ASP A 221 -5.65 2.04 -22.78
N ALA A 222 -4.53 1.78 -22.11
CA ALA A 222 -4.17 0.51 -21.53
C ALA A 222 -3.88 0.76 -20.05
N VAL A 223 -4.90 0.55 -19.21
CA VAL A 223 -4.85 0.75 -17.76
C VAL A 223 -5.12 -0.58 -17.07
N PRO A 224 -4.31 -1.01 -16.09
CA PRO A 224 -4.57 -2.24 -15.37
C PRO A 224 -5.61 -2.00 -14.27
N ASP A 225 -6.74 -2.68 -14.34
CA ASP A 225 -7.84 -2.58 -13.38
C ASP A 225 -7.96 -3.83 -12.50
N ASN A 226 -8.70 -3.74 -11.38
CA ASN A 226 -9.03 -4.86 -10.51
C ASN A 226 -7.81 -5.63 -9.94
N VAL A 227 -6.66 -4.95 -9.83
CA VAL A 227 -5.44 -5.55 -9.29
C VAL A 227 -5.57 -5.77 -7.79
N ILE A 228 -5.17 -6.95 -7.32
CA ILE A 228 -5.19 -7.33 -5.89
C ILE A 228 -3.77 -7.52 -5.41
N ILE A 229 -3.40 -6.80 -4.35
CA ILE A 229 -2.12 -6.93 -3.67
C ILE A 229 -2.41 -7.25 -2.20
N GLU A 230 -2.13 -8.48 -1.79
CA GLU A 230 -2.55 -8.95 -0.46
C GLU A 230 -1.54 -9.80 0.29
N ASN A 231 -1.52 -9.70 1.61
CA ASN A 231 -0.70 -10.54 2.48
C ASN A 231 0.80 -10.56 2.11
N ASN A 232 1.35 -9.41 1.69
CA ASN A 232 2.78 -9.28 1.39
C ASN A 232 3.53 -8.59 2.53
N LEU A 233 4.81 -8.93 2.68
CA LEU A 233 5.77 -8.08 3.37
C LEU A 233 6.44 -7.19 2.33
N ILE A 234 6.24 -5.87 2.43
CA ILE A 234 6.75 -4.88 1.47
C ILE A 234 7.77 -4.01 2.17
N VAL A 235 9.03 -4.08 1.73
CA VAL A 235 10.15 -3.35 2.32
C VAL A 235 10.81 -2.45 1.28
N ASN A 236 10.86 -1.15 1.57
CA ASN A 236 11.57 -0.15 0.78
C ASN A 236 12.08 0.97 1.70
N SER A 237 13.06 0.61 2.53
CA SER A 237 13.47 1.38 3.71
C SER A 237 14.86 2.03 3.57
N THR A 238 15.60 1.72 2.51
CA THR A 238 16.97 2.24 2.31
C THR A 238 17.08 3.05 1.01
N GLY A 239 17.77 4.19 1.07
CA GLY A 239 18.08 5.01 -0.12
C GLY A 239 17.89 6.51 0.07
N ALA A 240 18.58 7.30 -0.76
CA ALA A 240 18.44 8.76 -0.85
C ALA A 240 17.36 9.20 -1.86
N GLY A 241 16.67 8.24 -2.49
CA GLY A 241 15.63 8.47 -3.49
C GLY A 241 14.22 8.69 -2.91
N ASN A 242 13.21 8.51 -3.76
CA ASN A 242 11.78 8.57 -3.43
C ASN A 242 11.16 7.15 -3.34
N PRO A 243 11.27 6.48 -2.19
CA PRO A 243 10.77 5.11 -2.03
C PRO A 243 9.28 5.05 -1.71
N PHE A 244 8.57 4.25 -2.50
CA PHE A 244 7.15 3.93 -2.31
C PHE A 244 6.98 2.45 -1.93
N GLY A 245 5.89 2.10 -1.23
CA GLY A 245 5.45 0.72 -1.07
C GLY A 245 4.68 0.24 -2.31
N LEU A 246 3.63 1.00 -2.64
CA LEU A 246 2.86 0.90 -3.88
C LEU A 246 2.89 2.23 -4.62
N GLU A 247 3.07 2.18 -5.93
CA GLU A 247 2.94 3.34 -6.81
C GLU A 247 2.03 3.06 -7.99
N THR A 248 1.21 4.03 -8.36
CA THR A 248 0.52 4.01 -9.65
C THR A 248 0.91 5.21 -10.52
N THR A 249 0.77 5.07 -11.83
CA THR A 249 0.94 6.16 -12.79
C THR A 249 0.08 5.90 -14.03
N VAL A 250 -0.46 6.95 -14.63
CA VAL A 250 -1.17 6.91 -15.93
C VAL A 250 -0.35 7.48 -17.08
N ALA A 251 0.91 7.84 -16.82
CA ALA A 251 1.84 8.39 -17.81
C ALA A 251 3.17 7.61 -17.82
N ALA A 252 3.11 6.28 -17.62
CA ALA A 252 4.30 5.45 -17.74
C ALA A 252 4.84 5.41 -19.18
N THR A 253 4.00 5.73 -20.16
CA THR A 253 4.34 5.84 -21.58
C THR A 253 3.96 7.21 -22.11
N ALA A 254 4.60 7.62 -23.20
CA ALA A 254 4.19 8.79 -23.97
C ALA A 254 3.46 8.30 -25.24
N PRO A 255 2.17 8.64 -25.44
CA PRO A 255 1.32 9.46 -24.57
C PRO A 255 0.76 8.68 -23.35
N GLY A 256 0.46 9.42 -22.27
CA GLY A 256 -0.27 8.87 -21.12
C GLY A 256 -1.72 8.51 -21.46
N ALA A 257 -2.42 7.86 -20.54
CA ALA A 257 -3.83 7.55 -20.68
C ALA A 257 -4.65 8.83 -20.83
N THR A 258 -5.73 8.75 -21.61
CA THR A 258 -6.62 9.88 -21.87
C THR A 258 -7.24 10.38 -20.57
N ALA A 259 -7.42 11.70 -20.43
CA ALA A 259 -8.12 12.27 -19.28
C ALA A 259 -9.53 11.69 -19.16
N GLY A 260 -9.94 11.34 -17.94
CA GLY A 260 -11.16 10.59 -17.65
C GLY A 260 -10.94 9.08 -17.50
N THR A 261 -9.81 8.54 -17.96
CA THR A 261 -9.45 7.13 -17.81
C THR A 261 -8.49 6.95 -16.64
N ALA A 262 -8.90 6.22 -15.61
CA ALA A 262 -8.10 5.96 -14.43
C ALA A 262 -8.11 4.48 -14.09
N ILE A 263 -7.08 4.02 -13.36
CA ILE A 263 -7.05 2.69 -12.76
C ILE A 263 -8.22 2.56 -11.78
N GLN A 264 -8.97 1.46 -11.87
CA GLN A 264 -10.14 1.14 -11.06
C GLN A 264 -9.98 -0.19 -10.33
N GLY A 265 -10.71 -0.35 -9.22
CA GLY A 265 -10.84 -1.64 -8.52
C GLY A 265 -9.55 -2.14 -7.86
N LEU A 266 -8.55 -1.27 -7.64
CA LEU A 266 -7.34 -1.64 -6.91
C LEU A 266 -7.70 -2.03 -5.47
N ILE A 267 -7.26 -3.21 -5.04
CA ILE A 267 -7.36 -3.68 -3.66
C ILE A 267 -5.95 -3.88 -3.10
N TYR A 268 -5.60 -3.18 -2.03
CA TYR A 268 -4.34 -3.30 -1.31
C TYR A 268 -4.62 -3.61 0.15
N ARG A 269 -4.44 -4.87 0.56
CA ARG A 269 -4.90 -5.34 1.88
C ARG A 269 -4.02 -6.32 2.62
N ASN A 270 -4.13 -6.39 3.94
CA ASN A 270 -3.42 -7.37 4.76
C ASN A 270 -1.88 -7.33 4.58
N ASN A 271 -1.31 -6.21 4.12
CA ASN A 271 0.13 -6.10 3.89
C ASN A 271 0.85 -5.50 5.10
N ASP A 272 2.07 -5.97 5.34
CA ASP A 272 3.02 -5.33 6.24
C ASP A 272 3.97 -4.44 5.44
N VAL A 273 3.87 -3.13 5.61
CA VAL A 273 4.52 -2.14 4.75
C VAL A 273 5.56 -1.37 5.53
N GLN A 274 6.83 -1.61 5.24
CA GLN A 274 7.99 -0.96 5.85
C GLN A 274 8.70 -0.08 4.83
N ILE A 275 8.46 1.22 4.88
CA ILE A 275 8.90 2.14 3.83
C ILE A 275 9.56 3.39 4.40
N ARG A 276 10.26 4.12 3.55
CA ARG A 276 10.94 5.35 3.94
C ARG A 276 10.20 6.63 3.57
N GLN A 277 9.42 6.72 2.48
CA GLN A 277 8.75 7.98 2.12
C GLN A 277 7.23 7.86 2.00
N ARG A 278 6.69 6.99 1.13
CA ARG A 278 5.23 6.82 1.04
C ARG A 278 4.81 5.36 1.03
N GLY A 279 3.78 5.02 1.80
CA GLY A 279 3.20 3.68 1.79
C GLY A 279 2.54 3.39 0.45
N VAL A 280 1.55 4.21 0.13
CA VAL A 280 0.79 4.13 -1.13
C VAL A 280 0.82 5.50 -1.81
N PHE A 281 1.22 5.53 -3.09
CA PHE A 281 1.13 6.72 -3.93
C PHE A 281 0.25 6.43 -5.16
N LEU A 282 -0.89 7.12 -5.25
CA LEU A 282 -1.88 6.94 -6.30
C LEU A 282 -1.89 8.13 -7.25
N ASN A 283 -1.47 7.92 -8.50
CA ASN A 283 -1.51 8.90 -9.57
C ASN A 283 -2.31 8.34 -10.76
N GLY A 284 -3.54 8.84 -10.92
CA GLY A 284 -4.48 8.41 -11.94
C GLY A 284 -5.27 7.16 -11.54
N VAL A 285 -5.79 7.17 -10.31
CA VAL A 285 -6.60 6.08 -9.76
C VAL A 285 -7.97 6.63 -9.36
N GLY A 286 -9.03 5.95 -9.77
CA GLY A 286 -10.40 6.19 -9.32
C GLY A 286 -10.74 5.31 -8.12
N SER A 287 -11.69 4.40 -8.28
CA SER A 287 -12.19 3.57 -7.19
C SER A 287 -11.13 2.57 -6.71
N HIS A 288 -10.93 2.48 -5.40
CA HIS A 288 -9.93 1.60 -4.80
C HIS A 288 -10.20 1.36 -3.31
N GLN A 289 -9.61 0.28 -2.77
CA GLN A 289 -9.70 -0.12 -1.38
C GLN A 289 -8.29 -0.31 -0.80
N ILE A 290 -7.95 0.41 0.27
CA ILE A 290 -6.71 0.25 1.03
C ILE A 290 -7.09 -0.12 2.46
N HIS A 291 -6.94 -1.38 2.85
CA HIS A 291 -7.45 -1.80 4.16
C HIS A 291 -6.72 -2.95 4.85
N ASP A 292 -6.88 -3.05 6.17
CA ASP A 292 -6.27 -4.09 7.00
C ASP A 292 -4.73 -4.16 6.85
N ASN A 293 -4.05 -3.06 6.49
CA ASN A 293 -2.60 -3.02 6.35
C ASN A 293 -1.94 -2.41 7.60
N VAL A 294 -0.69 -2.82 7.85
CA VAL A 294 0.18 -2.16 8.83
C VAL A 294 1.24 -1.37 8.09
N PHE A 295 1.27 -0.06 8.31
CA PHE A 295 2.25 0.85 7.72
C PHE A 295 3.24 1.34 8.77
N THR A 296 4.50 0.96 8.60
CA THR A 296 5.64 1.48 9.37
C THR A 296 6.51 2.34 8.48
N MET A 297 6.55 3.63 8.77
CA MET A 297 7.27 4.61 7.96
C MET A 297 8.43 5.23 8.73
N ASN A 298 9.63 5.13 8.17
CA ASN A 298 10.84 5.74 8.72
C ASN A 298 11.27 6.97 7.91
N GLY A 299 10.35 7.94 7.76
CA GLY A 299 10.35 9.11 6.84
C GLY A 299 11.66 9.56 6.19
N HIS A 300 11.61 10.10 4.98
CA HIS A 300 12.77 10.56 4.24
C HIS A 300 13.50 11.71 4.98
N PRO A 301 14.85 11.73 5.07
CA PRO A 301 15.56 12.72 5.89
C PRO A 301 15.64 14.13 5.28
N SER A 302 15.45 14.24 3.96
CA SER A 302 15.48 15.52 3.23
C SER A 302 14.14 16.25 3.27
N GLY A 303 14.22 17.55 3.53
CA GLY A 303 13.09 18.47 3.67
C GLY A 303 12.30 18.86 2.44
N GLY A 304 12.69 18.39 1.26
CA GLY A 304 11.99 18.64 0.00
C GLY A 304 10.83 17.69 -0.27
N PHE A 305 10.57 16.73 0.63
CA PHE A 305 9.70 15.59 0.35
C PHE A 305 8.51 15.49 1.29
N THR A 306 7.37 15.10 0.72
CA THR A 306 6.18 14.74 1.47
C THR A 306 6.26 13.27 1.87
N ASN A 307 6.18 12.99 3.17
CA ASN A 307 6.05 11.66 3.72
C ASN A 307 4.58 11.39 4.00
N ALA A 308 4.01 10.33 3.43
CA ALA A 308 2.60 10.01 3.61
C ALA A 308 2.37 8.49 3.68
N GLY A 309 1.58 8.01 4.64
CA GLY A 309 1.13 6.62 4.65
C GLY A 309 0.36 6.29 3.38
N TYR A 310 -0.63 7.11 3.10
CA TYR A 310 -1.41 7.11 1.88
C TYR A 310 -1.33 8.48 1.21
N PHE A 311 -1.10 8.52 -0.10
CA PHE A 311 -1.13 9.73 -0.91
C PHE A 311 -1.89 9.54 -2.21
N HIS A 312 -3.05 10.18 -2.35
CA HIS A 312 -3.81 10.25 -3.61
C HIS A 312 -3.58 11.59 -4.30
N PHE A 313 -2.81 11.54 -5.38
CA PHE A 313 -2.38 12.73 -6.12
C PHE A 313 -3.43 13.18 -7.15
N THR A 314 -4.00 12.25 -7.91
CA THR A 314 -5.04 12.54 -8.90
C THR A 314 -5.86 11.31 -9.28
N SER A 315 -7.10 11.53 -9.72
CA SER A 315 -7.96 10.53 -10.36
C SER A 315 -7.89 10.57 -11.89
N ASN A 316 -6.88 11.24 -12.47
CA ASN A 316 -6.79 11.52 -13.92
C ASN A 316 -8.08 12.14 -14.48
N SER A 317 -8.72 13.02 -13.71
CA SER A 317 -10.02 13.61 -14.04
C SER A 317 -11.17 12.63 -14.23
N ALA A 318 -11.04 11.36 -13.80
CA ALA A 318 -12.16 10.44 -13.73
C ALA A 318 -13.13 10.91 -12.64
N PRO A 319 -14.44 11.04 -12.92
CA PRO A 319 -15.46 11.37 -11.92
C PRO A 319 -16.15 10.11 -11.36
N GLY A 320 -16.91 10.28 -10.28
CA GLY A 320 -17.90 9.29 -9.81
C GLY A 320 -17.30 8.01 -9.21
N TRP A 321 -16.13 8.10 -8.60
CA TRP A 321 -15.43 6.97 -7.97
C TRP A 321 -15.56 6.98 -6.44
N THR A 322 -15.28 5.82 -5.83
CA THR A 322 -15.27 5.65 -4.37
C THR A 322 -13.93 5.09 -3.91
N ALA A 323 -13.30 5.78 -2.96
CA ALA A 323 -12.06 5.37 -2.32
C ALA A 323 -12.34 4.96 -0.86
N GLU A 324 -12.10 3.70 -0.52
CA GLU A 324 -12.27 3.17 0.83
C GLU A 324 -10.89 2.97 1.48
N ILE A 325 -10.67 3.61 2.63
CA ILE A 325 -9.41 3.56 3.37
C ILE A 325 -9.74 3.22 4.81
N TYR A 326 -9.61 1.95 5.20
CA TYR A 326 -10.12 1.50 6.49
C TYR A 326 -9.31 0.41 7.17
N ASN A 327 -9.48 0.27 8.47
CA ASN A 327 -8.79 -0.75 9.28
C ASN A 327 -7.26 -0.76 9.13
N ASN A 328 -6.64 0.35 8.70
CA ASN A 328 -5.19 0.42 8.59
C ASN A 328 -4.58 0.93 9.90
N ASP A 329 -3.40 0.40 10.20
CA ASP A 329 -2.60 0.78 11.36
C ASP A 329 -1.36 1.58 10.90
N TRP A 330 -1.28 2.84 11.30
CA TRP A 330 -0.28 3.81 10.85
C TRP A 330 0.72 4.15 11.96
N ILE A 331 1.99 3.84 11.71
CA ILE A 331 3.14 4.20 12.53
C ILE A 331 4.08 5.05 11.67
N ILE A 332 4.12 6.36 11.91
CA ILE A 332 4.84 7.32 11.07
C ILE A 332 5.93 8.01 11.87
N GLN A 333 7.16 7.54 11.71
CA GLN A 333 8.36 8.04 12.39
C GLN A 333 9.28 8.75 11.40
N SER A 334 9.05 10.03 11.22
CA SER A 334 9.76 10.84 10.24
C SER A 334 11.21 11.11 10.62
N GLN A 335 12.14 10.82 9.71
CA GLN A 335 13.57 11.13 9.92
C GLN A 335 13.95 12.51 9.38
N LEU A 336 12.96 13.36 9.05
CA LEU A 336 13.18 14.72 8.55
C LEU A 336 14.08 15.52 9.50
N THR A 337 15.04 16.25 8.92
CA THR A 337 16.01 17.09 9.66
C THR A 337 15.83 18.58 9.42
N ALA A 338 15.15 18.95 8.34
CA ALA A 338 14.71 20.30 7.98
C ALA A 338 13.55 20.15 6.98
N VAL A 339 12.75 21.19 6.72
CA VAL A 339 11.73 21.17 5.65
C VAL A 339 11.63 22.47 4.86
N THR A 340 11.08 22.33 3.65
CA THR A 340 10.44 23.43 2.92
C THR A 340 8.99 23.57 3.42
N ALA A 341 8.45 24.79 3.44
CA ALA A 341 7.05 25.02 3.85
C ALA A 341 6.06 24.12 3.09
N GLY A 342 5.10 23.53 3.81
CA GLY A 342 4.09 22.60 3.26
C GLY A 342 4.53 21.13 3.15
N GLN A 343 5.81 20.83 3.43
CA GLN A 343 6.31 19.47 3.52
C GLN A 343 6.26 18.96 4.97
N GLY A 344 6.24 17.64 5.15
CA GLY A 344 6.13 17.01 6.47
C GLY A 344 5.65 15.57 6.39
N SER A 345 4.91 15.16 7.42
CA SER A 345 4.40 13.81 7.62
C SER A 345 2.88 13.80 7.70
N TYR A 346 2.29 12.93 6.91
CA TYR A 346 0.86 12.74 6.78
C TYR A 346 0.51 11.28 7.02
N GLY A 347 -0.57 10.99 7.75
CA GLY A 347 -1.18 9.67 7.74
C GLY A 347 -1.80 9.39 6.37
N ILE A 348 -2.90 10.07 6.10
CA ILE A 348 -3.62 10.07 4.83
C ILE A 348 -3.52 11.47 4.24
N PHE A 349 -2.99 11.56 3.02
CA PHE A 349 -2.89 12.79 2.24
C PHE A 349 -3.69 12.65 0.95
N ILE A 350 -4.76 13.42 0.82
CA ILE A 350 -5.49 13.59 -0.43
C ILE A 350 -5.13 14.96 -1.00
N ASP A 351 -4.65 14.99 -2.25
CA ASP A 351 -4.37 16.25 -2.95
C ASP A 351 -5.64 16.90 -3.51
N GLY A 352 -5.50 18.06 -4.17
CA GLY A 352 -6.59 18.68 -4.91
C GLY A 352 -6.81 18.11 -6.32
N GLY A 353 -5.96 17.18 -6.77
CA GLY A 353 -6.04 16.58 -8.11
C GLY A 353 -7.10 15.47 -8.31
N PRO A 354 -7.51 14.69 -7.30
CA PRO A 354 -8.66 13.79 -7.40
C PRO A 354 -9.95 14.60 -7.26
N LEU A 355 -10.85 14.55 -8.24
CA LEU A 355 -12.07 15.35 -8.27
C LEU A 355 -13.31 14.47 -8.36
N ASP A 356 -14.45 15.00 -7.90
CA ASP A 356 -15.79 14.43 -8.06
C ASP A 356 -15.94 12.97 -7.61
N GLY A 357 -15.30 12.60 -6.49
CA GLY A 357 -15.38 11.26 -5.91
C GLY A 357 -15.75 11.28 -4.44
N THR A 358 -15.94 10.08 -3.86
CA THR A 358 -16.24 9.89 -2.44
C THR A 358 -15.07 9.20 -1.74
N TYR A 359 -14.65 9.71 -0.60
CA TYR A 359 -13.71 9.05 0.30
C TYR A 359 -14.43 8.56 1.54
N GLU A 360 -14.27 7.27 1.83
CA GLU A 360 -14.72 6.62 3.04
C GLU A 360 -13.49 6.24 3.86
N ILE A 361 -13.23 7.01 4.93
CA ILE A 361 -12.04 6.88 5.77
C ILE A 361 -12.50 6.48 7.16
N TYR A 362 -12.39 5.19 7.50
CA TYR A 362 -12.95 4.70 8.76
C TYR A 362 -12.15 3.63 9.45
N ASN A 363 -12.31 3.48 10.77
CA ASN A 363 -11.62 2.48 11.59
C ASN A 363 -10.08 2.47 11.44
N ASN A 364 -9.45 3.58 11.03
CA ASN A 364 -7.99 3.62 10.99
C ASN A 364 -7.43 3.98 12.37
N VAL A 365 -6.28 3.41 12.69
CA VAL A 365 -5.52 3.70 13.89
C VAL A 365 -4.24 4.42 13.51
N PHE A 366 -4.04 5.64 14.01
CA PHE A 366 -2.79 6.38 13.88
C PHE A 366 -2.10 6.40 15.23
N ARG A 367 -1.19 5.45 15.46
CA ARG A 367 -0.53 5.27 16.76
C ARG A 367 0.43 6.40 17.07
N GLU A 368 1.16 6.81 16.05
CA GLU A 368 2.25 7.77 16.18
C GLU A 368 2.46 8.52 14.87
N ILE A 369 2.55 9.84 14.96
CA ILE A 369 3.16 10.70 13.94
C ILE A 369 4.23 11.52 14.64
N SER A 370 5.49 11.12 14.49
CA SER A 370 6.61 11.67 15.23
C SER A 370 7.81 12.03 14.36
N PHE A 371 8.70 12.84 14.95
CA PHE A 371 9.90 13.36 14.30
C PHE A 371 11.13 13.21 15.21
N PRO A 372 11.58 11.97 15.49
CA PRO A 372 12.60 11.69 16.51
C PRO A 372 13.96 12.34 16.23
N ASN A 373 14.28 12.63 14.97
CA ASN A 373 15.61 13.16 14.57
C ASN A 373 15.65 14.67 14.36
N MET A 374 14.53 15.39 14.51
CA MET A 374 14.57 16.85 14.42
C MET A 374 15.30 17.41 15.63
N THR A 375 16.33 18.21 15.40
CA THR A 375 17.20 18.78 16.44
C THR A 375 16.88 20.25 16.74
N ALA A 376 16.05 20.91 15.94
CA ALA A 376 15.63 22.28 16.13
C ALA A 376 14.15 22.48 15.77
N PRO A 377 13.43 23.39 16.44
CA PRO A 377 12.04 23.72 16.13
C PRO A 377 11.87 24.14 14.66
N THR A 378 11.05 23.39 13.91
CA THR A 378 10.78 23.65 12.48
C THR A 378 9.28 23.60 12.18
N ASP A 379 8.81 24.48 11.31
CA ASP A 379 7.41 24.52 10.86
C ASP A 379 7.17 23.42 9.80
N VAL A 380 6.79 22.23 10.28
CA VAL A 380 6.53 21.04 9.45
C VAL A 380 5.05 20.67 9.50
N ALA A 381 4.57 20.04 8.42
CA ALA A 381 3.26 19.42 8.46
C ALA A 381 3.29 18.16 9.34
N VAL A 382 2.38 18.07 10.31
CA VAL A 382 2.10 16.91 11.16
C VAL A 382 0.61 16.68 11.13
N ILE A 383 0.16 15.85 10.18
CA ILE A 383 -1.26 15.71 9.89
C ILE A 383 -1.68 14.24 9.90
N GLY A 384 -2.75 13.92 10.63
CA GLY A 384 -3.37 12.59 10.57
C GLY A 384 -4.03 12.38 9.20
N ILE A 385 -5.09 13.12 8.93
CA ILE A 385 -5.86 13.06 7.68
C ILE A 385 -5.92 14.46 7.07
N ARG A 386 -5.49 14.60 5.81
CA ARG A 386 -5.68 15.80 4.99
C ARG A 386 -6.63 15.51 3.85
N THR A 387 -7.73 16.25 3.79
CA THR A 387 -8.61 16.30 2.61
C THR A 387 -8.23 17.50 1.75
N GLY A 388 -8.13 17.29 0.43
CA GLY A 388 -7.56 18.27 -0.51
C GLY A 388 -8.47 18.69 -1.65
N SER A 389 -9.40 17.82 -2.07
CA SER A 389 -10.35 18.10 -3.15
C SER A 389 -11.49 18.97 -2.64
N LEU A 390 -11.90 19.91 -3.48
CA LEU A 390 -12.98 20.85 -3.18
C LEU A 390 -14.36 20.29 -3.57
N ASP A 391 -14.36 19.26 -4.42
CA ASP A 391 -15.54 18.75 -5.11
C ASP A 391 -15.83 17.28 -4.73
N SER A 392 -15.02 16.70 -3.85
CA SER A 392 -15.20 15.35 -3.32
C SER A 392 -15.98 15.33 -2.00
N ASP A 393 -16.70 14.25 -1.79
CA ASP A 393 -17.32 13.94 -0.50
C ASP A 393 -16.35 13.16 0.40
N TYR A 394 -16.36 13.47 1.70
CA TYR A 394 -15.50 12.84 2.69
C TYR A 394 -16.32 12.35 3.88
N ILE A 395 -16.26 11.06 4.16
CA ILE A 395 -16.80 10.45 5.38
C ILE A 395 -15.61 10.00 6.22
N ILE A 396 -15.35 10.71 7.33
CA ILE A 396 -14.24 10.43 8.26
C ILE A 396 -14.84 9.96 9.57
N GLU A 397 -14.84 8.66 9.79
CA GLU A 397 -15.65 8.04 10.84
C GLU A 397 -14.91 6.97 11.64
N HIS A 398 -15.09 6.92 12.95
CA HIS A 398 -14.52 5.83 13.77
C HIS A 398 -12.99 5.69 13.64
N ASN A 399 -12.25 6.77 13.37
CA ASN A 399 -10.79 6.71 13.39
C ASN A 399 -10.27 7.01 14.81
N SER A 400 -9.17 6.36 15.19
CA SER A 400 -8.41 6.62 16.41
C SER A 400 -7.11 7.33 16.05
N ILE A 401 -7.01 8.63 16.31
CA ILE A 401 -5.88 9.47 15.88
C ILE A 401 -5.11 9.99 17.10
N ASN A 402 -3.90 9.48 17.33
CA ASN A 402 -3.00 9.97 18.37
C ASN A 402 -1.85 10.77 17.76
N ILE A 403 -1.87 12.09 17.94
CA ILE A 403 -0.72 12.95 17.62
C ILE A 403 -0.06 13.34 18.94
N GLY A 404 1.06 12.67 19.21
CA GLY A 404 1.88 12.89 20.38
C GLY A 404 2.62 14.24 20.39
N ALA A 405 3.24 14.54 21.53
CA ALA A 405 4.07 15.72 21.67
C ALA A 405 5.32 15.61 20.78
N ASN A 406 5.48 16.58 19.86
CA ASN A 406 6.67 16.70 19.05
C ASN A 406 7.38 18.01 19.41
N ALA A 407 8.33 17.93 20.36
CA ALA A 407 8.97 19.11 20.96
C ALA A 407 9.71 20.01 19.95
N ASN A 408 10.14 19.45 18.81
CA ASN A 408 10.93 20.13 17.79
C ASN A 408 10.13 20.47 16.52
N VAL A 409 8.79 20.39 16.57
CA VAL A 409 7.92 20.94 15.54
C VAL A 409 7.43 22.31 16.05
N THR A 410 7.26 23.29 15.15
CA THR A 410 6.49 24.50 15.42
C THR A 410 5.23 24.50 14.56
N SER A 411 4.16 25.14 15.04
CA SER A 411 2.96 25.40 14.24
C SER A 411 2.92 26.86 13.81
N ALA A 412 3.98 27.31 13.13
CA ALA A 412 4.09 28.71 12.70
C ALA A 412 3.14 29.02 11.54
N THR A 413 2.92 28.05 10.64
CA THR A 413 1.93 28.16 9.57
C THR A 413 0.61 27.50 9.98
N ASP A 414 -0.49 28.18 9.67
CA ASP A 414 -1.83 27.67 9.92
C ASP A 414 -2.09 26.33 9.23
N GLY A 415 -2.77 25.43 9.94
CA GLY A 415 -3.13 24.11 9.42
C GLY A 415 -1.98 23.12 9.22
N ASN A 416 -0.72 23.46 9.53
CA ASN A 416 0.38 22.51 9.42
C ASN A 416 0.31 21.41 10.50
N VAL A 417 -0.23 21.68 11.67
CA VAL A 417 -0.36 20.69 12.75
C VAL A 417 -1.83 20.47 13.06
N ALA A 418 -2.37 19.33 12.66
CA ALA A 418 -3.76 18.95 12.95
C ALA A 418 -4.01 17.44 12.86
N ALA A 419 -4.93 16.89 13.64
CA ALA A 419 -5.33 15.50 13.42
C ALA A 419 -6.13 15.35 12.13
N ILE A 420 -7.09 16.24 11.89
CA ILE A 420 -7.83 16.32 10.64
C ILE A 420 -7.72 17.74 10.10
N ARG A 421 -7.26 17.85 8.85
CA ARG A 421 -7.20 19.10 8.09
C ARG A 421 -8.06 18.98 6.84
N THR A 422 -8.84 20.02 6.59
CA THR A 422 -9.79 20.09 5.48
C THR A 422 -9.48 21.25 4.53
N PRO A 423 -9.98 21.25 3.28
CA PRO A 423 -9.57 22.21 2.25
C PRO A 423 -10.02 23.65 2.54
N LEU A 424 -9.45 24.57 1.75
CA LEU A 424 -9.70 26.02 1.80
C LEU A 424 -11.03 26.46 1.16
N ALA A 425 -11.87 25.61 0.58
CA ALA A 425 -13.29 25.92 0.27
C ALA A 425 -13.90 24.74 -0.48
N LEU A 426 -14.99 24.17 0.02
CA LEU A 426 -15.76 23.20 -0.75
C LEU A 426 -16.56 23.94 -1.83
N THR A 427 -16.52 23.47 -3.08
CA THR A 427 -17.40 24.00 -4.15
C THR A 427 -18.71 23.23 -4.15
N THR A 428 -18.62 21.91 -4.18
CA THR A 428 -19.76 20.98 -4.28
C THR A 428 -19.67 19.81 -3.30
N GLY A 429 -18.47 19.48 -2.83
CA GLY A 429 -18.25 18.36 -1.91
C GLY A 429 -18.75 18.62 -0.49
N THR A 430 -18.83 17.56 0.31
CA THR A 430 -19.19 17.58 1.72
C THR A 430 -18.16 16.87 2.59
N ILE A 431 -18.11 17.22 3.87
CA ILE A 431 -17.21 16.58 4.85
C ILE A 431 -18.03 16.24 6.09
N ALA A 432 -18.08 14.96 6.44
CA ALA A 432 -18.67 14.45 7.66
C ALA A 432 -17.59 13.86 8.56
N ILE A 433 -17.34 14.48 9.71
CA ILE A 433 -16.38 14.02 10.73
C ILE A 433 -17.19 13.51 11.92
N ARG A 434 -17.23 12.19 12.14
CA ARG A 434 -18.06 11.65 13.21
C ARG A 434 -17.48 10.46 13.93
N ASN A 435 -17.86 10.31 15.20
CA ASN A 435 -17.49 9.15 16.00
C ASN A 435 -15.98 8.86 16.07
N ASN A 436 -15.10 9.86 15.88
CA ASN A 436 -13.65 9.64 15.95
C ASN A 436 -13.16 9.82 17.40
N ILE A 437 -12.07 9.14 17.77
CA ILE A 437 -11.26 9.49 18.94
C ILE A 437 -10.03 10.23 18.45
N ILE A 438 -9.88 11.49 18.86
CA ILE A 438 -8.76 12.32 18.48
C ILE A 438 -8.07 12.84 19.72
N ARG A 439 -6.78 12.53 19.84
CA ARG A 439 -5.92 13.04 20.89
C ARG A 439 -4.75 13.82 20.30
N MET A 440 -4.73 15.11 20.62
CA MET A 440 -3.65 16.02 20.28
C MET A 440 -2.90 16.42 21.54
N ALA A 441 -1.76 15.79 21.77
CA ALA A 441 -0.88 16.10 22.90
C ALA A 441 0.27 17.01 22.50
N TYR A 442 -0.03 18.01 21.68
CA TYR A 442 0.98 18.86 21.09
C TYR A 442 1.19 20.13 21.93
N ALA A 443 2.43 20.39 22.33
CA ALA A 443 2.78 21.48 23.25
C ALA A 443 3.12 22.82 22.55
N GLY A 444 3.20 22.83 21.20
CA GLY A 444 3.48 24.06 20.47
C GLY A 444 2.32 25.05 20.52
N GLY A 445 2.63 26.34 20.56
CA GLY A 445 1.64 27.41 20.50
C GLY A 445 1.29 27.82 19.07
N GLY A 446 0.13 28.44 18.86
CA GLY A 446 -0.31 28.93 17.56
C GLY A 446 -1.64 28.31 17.14
N THR A 447 -1.74 27.93 15.86
CA THR A 447 -2.95 27.46 15.16
C THR A 447 -3.09 25.93 15.14
N THR A 448 -2.41 25.22 16.04
CA THR A 448 -2.54 23.76 16.16
C THR A 448 -3.95 23.40 16.63
N ALA A 449 -4.63 22.49 15.95
CA ALA A 449 -5.99 22.09 16.29
C ALA A 449 -6.23 20.59 16.08
N ALA A 450 -7.13 19.96 16.85
CA ALA A 450 -7.56 18.61 16.53
C ALA A 450 -8.28 18.56 15.17
N ILE A 451 -9.18 19.52 14.92
CA ILE A 451 -9.82 19.71 13.61
C ILE A 451 -9.52 21.11 13.10
N ASN A 452 -8.92 21.23 11.92
CA ASN A 452 -8.67 22.52 11.26
C ASN A 452 -9.41 22.57 9.91
N HIS A 453 -10.30 23.56 9.79
CA HIS A 453 -10.95 23.94 8.55
C HIS A 453 -10.69 25.42 8.22
N TRP A 454 -10.25 25.68 7.00
CA TRP A 454 -9.58 26.94 6.72
C TRP A 454 -10.49 28.12 6.37
N THR A 455 -11.69 27.92 5.81
CA THR A 455 -12.42 29.06 5.21
C THR A 455 -13.88 29.24 5.56
N THR A 456 -14.75 28.24 5.43
CA THR A 456 -16.19 28.43 5.65
C THR A 456 -16.83 27.20 6.25
N ALA A 457 -17.68 27.40 7.27
CA ALA A 457 -18.45 26.33 7.90
C ALA A 457 -19.32 25.49 6.94
N ALA A 458 -19.64 26.00 5.75
CA ALA A 458 -20.52 25.34 4.79
C ALA A 458 -19.93 24.01 4.31
N GLY A 459 -20.75 22.95 4.32
CA GLY A 459 -20.37 21.62 3.85
C GLY A 459 -19.64 20.75 4.88
N ILE A 460 -19.34 21.26 6.08
CA ILE A 460 -18.72 20.48 7.16
C ILE A 460 -19.73 20.18 8.26
N THR A 461 -19.75 18.91 8.67
CA THR A 461 -20.43 18.46 9.87
C THR A 461 -19.44 17.75 10.78
N SER A 462 -19.55 18.01 12.09
CA SER A 462 -18.75 17.36 13.11
C SER A 462 -19.68 16.91 14.24
N THR A 463 -19.77 15.61 14.50
CA THR A 463 -20.71 15.05 15.47
C THR A 463 -20.15 13.85 16.21
N SER A 464 -20.44 13.76 17.51
CA SER A 464 -20.16 12.55 18.31
C SER A 464 -18.68 12.17 18.41
N ASN A 465 -17.77 13.11 18.16
CA ASN A 465 -16.34 12.87 18.31
C ASN A 465 -15.92 12.97 19.79
N ASN A 466 -14.87 12.23 20.16
CA ASN A 466 -14.11 12.44 21.38
C ASN A 466 -12.85 13.25 21.05
N LEU A 467 -12.84 14.53 21.42
CA LEU A 467 -11.79 15.49 21.07
C LEU A 467 -10.99 15.88 22.31
N VAL A 468 -9.74 15.45 22.37
CA VAL A 468 -8.82 15.72 23.47
C VAL A 468 -7.68 16.59 22.96
N ALA A 469 -7.71 17.87 23.34
CA ALA A 469 -6.64 18.82 23.05
C ALA A 469 -5.92 19.18 24.35
N LEU A 470 -4.60 18.98 24.38
CA LEU A 470 -3.77 19.26 25.55
C LEU A 470 -2.87 20.48 25.33
N GLY A 471 -2.46 21.13 26.43
CA GLY A 471 -1.60 22.31 26.38
C GLY A 471 -2.27 23.49 25.70
N ASN A 472 -1.62 24.07 24.69
CA ASN A 472 -2.12 25.21 23.91
C ASN A 472 -2.81 24.77 22.61
N THR A 473 -3.03 23.47 22.40
CA THR A 473 -3.73 22.97 21.22
C THR A 473 -5.21 23.34 21.28
N LEU A 474 -5.78 23.77 20.16
CA LEU A 474 -7.20 24.03 19.99
C LEU A 474 -7.96 22.71 19.80
N VAL A 475 -9.21 22.66 20.24
CA VAL A 475 -10.12 21.56 19.86
C VAL A 475 -10.50 21.69 18.39
N GLY A 476 -10.78 22.91 17.94
CA GLY A 476 -11.12 23.15 16.54
C GLY A 476 -10.79 24.56 16.09
N ARG A 477 -10.61 24.71 14.77
CA ARG A 477 -10.46 25.99 14.11
C ARG A 477 -11.27 25.95 12.81
N VAL A 478 -12.17 26.89 12.60
CA VAL A 478 -13.00 26.99 11.40
C VAL A 478 -12.98 28.42 10.91
N ALA A 479 -12.62 28.65 9.64
CA ALA A 479 -12.63 29.99 9.04
C ALA A 479 -11.78 31.02 9.81
N GLY A 480 -10.67 30.55 10.41
CA GLY A 480 -9.81 31.36 11.28
C GLY A 480 -10.38 31.65 12.68
N VAL A 481 -11.55 31.11 13.02
CA VAL A 481 -12.16 31.20 14.35
C VAL A 481 -11.70 30.03 15.22
N ASP A 482 -11.11 30.35 16.36
CA ASP A 482 -10.52 29.37 17.27
C ASP A 482 -11.50 28.89 18.34
N SER A 483 -11.52 27.58 18.54
CA SER A 483 -12.20 26.92 19.65
C SER A 483 -11.17 26.26 20.56
N ALA A 484 -10.79 27.00 21.61
CA ALA A 484 -9.75 26.56 22.55
C ALA A 484 -10.13 25.29 23.35
N ASN A 485 -11.42 24.96 23.45
CA ASN A 485 -11.91 23.80 24.17
C ASN A 485 -13.22 23.29 23.57
N LEU A 486 -13.69 22.14 24.06
CA LEU A 486 -14.91 21.50 23.55
C LEU A 486 -16.15 22.39 23.70
N ALA A 487 -16.28 23.15 24.80
CA ALA A 487 -17.44 24.03 24.99
C ALA A 487 -17.50 25.16 23.96
N ALA A 488 -16.35 25.72 23.57
CA ALA A 488 -16.27 26.71 22.50
C ALA A 488 -16.63 26.08 21.14
N TRP A 489 -16.14 24.87 20.88
CA TRP A 489 -16.44 24.11 19.66
C TRP A 489 -17.95 23.80 19.53
N GLN A 490 -18.56 23.40 20.65
CA GLN A 490 -20.01 23.17 20.77
C GLN A 490 -20.84 24.43 20.55
N THR A 491 -20.38 25.57 21.06
CA THR A 491 -21.04 26.87 20.85
C THR A 491 -20.99 27.29 19.38
N ALA A 492 -19.92 26.92 18.67
CA ALA A 492 -19.80 27.13 17.23
C ALA A 492 -20.69 26.19 16.38
N GLY A 493 -21.42 25.26 17.01
CA GLY A 493 -22.37 24.37 16.35
C GLY A 493 -21.80 22.98 16.00
N TYR A 494 -20.57 22.69 16.40
CA TYR A 494 -19.88 21.43 16.11
C TYR A 494 -19.80 20.54 17.34
N ASP A 495 -20.02 19.23 17.18
CA ASP A 495 -19.97 18.26 18.28
C ASP A 495 -20.80 18.69 19.50
N THR A 496 -21.94 19.34 19.26
CA THR A 496 -22.89 19.78 20.30
C THR A 496 -23.21 18.64 21.27
N VAL A 497 -23.65 19.00 22.49
CA VAL A 497 -24.09 18.01 23.49
C VAL A 497 -25.19 17.10 22.91
N ALA A 498 -26.12 17.65 22.12
CA ALA A 498 -27.18 16.87 21.48
C ALA A 498 -26.66 15.89 20.43
N SER A 499 -25.58 16.25 19.74
CA SER A 499 -24.86 15.35 18.83
C SER A 499 -23.78 14.51 19.53
N GLY A 500 -23.75 14.42 20.86
CA GLY A 500 -22.88 13.47 21.59
C GLY A 500 -21.39 13.80 21.61
N GLY A 501 -20.97 15.04 21.36
CA GLY A 501 -19.56 15.41 21.43
C GLY A 501 -19.00 15.36 22.85
N GLN A 502 -17.77 14.88 22.97
CA GLN A 502 -17.13 14.58 24.26
C GLN A 502 -15.63 14.86 24.27
N SER A 503 -15.03 14.89 25.46
CA SER A 503 -13.60 15.15 25.69
C SER A 503 -13.11 14.33 26.90
N VAL A 504 -12.80 13.07 26.66
CA VAL A 504 -12.29 12.10 27.62
C VAL A 504 -10.87 11.75 27.22
N ASP A 505 -9.87 12.19 27.99
CA ASP A 505 -8.46 11.88 27.74
C ASP A 505 -8.13 10.43 28.11
N PRO A 506 -7.76 9.57 27.14
CA PRO A 506 -7.34 8.19 27.37
C PRO A 506 -6.16 8.04 28.34
N PHE A 507 -5.35 9.08 28.54
CA PHE A 507 -4.16 9.03 29.42
C PHE A 507 -4.25 9.94 30.67
N GLY A 508 -5.47 10.36 31.06
CA GLY A 508 -5.71 11.15 32.27
C GLY A 508 -5.54 10.37 33.59
N THR A 509 -5.79 11.00 34.75
CA THR A 509 -5.50 10.45 36.09
C THR A 509 -6.43 9.33 36.59
N SER A 510 -7.37 8.88 35.77
CA SER A 510 -8.14 7.64 35.98
C SER A 510 -8.46 7.01 34.63
N PRO A 511 -7.44 6.62 33.86
CA PRO A 511 -7.66 6.10 32.53
C PRO A 511 -8.33 4.73 32.68
N GLY A 512 -9.31 4.45 31.83
CA GLY A 512 -9.76 3.08 31.60
C GLY A 512 -8.59 2.21 31.07
N SER A 513 -8.86 0.99 30.63
CA SER A 513 -7.85 0.13 30.02
C SER A 513 -7.54 0.52 28.57
N TRP A 514 -7.07 1.74 28.39
CA TRP A 514 -6.64 2.25 27.10
C TRP A 514 -5.26 1.70 26.71
N PHE A 515 -5.09 1.42 25.43
CA PHE A 515 -3.82 1.15 24.79
C PHE A 515 -3.19 2.45 24.26
N ALA A 516 -1.89 2.41 23.94
CA ALA A 516 -1.16 3.59 23.44
C ALA A 516 -1.67 4.10 22.08
N ASP A 517 -2.39 3.27 21.35
CA ASP A 517 -3.01 3.54 20.05
C ASP A 517 -4.47 4.02 20.16
N LEU A 518 -4.91 4.38 21.37
CA LEU A 518 -6.26 4.84 21.72
C LEU A 518 -7.37 3.79 21.56
N ARG A 519 -7.01 2.52 21.35
CA ARG A 519 -7.94 1.41 21.58
C ARG A 519 -8.13 1.16 23.07
N PHE A 520 -9.09 0.33 23.44
CA PHE A 520 -9.35 -0.01 24.84
C PHE A 520 -9.71 -1.49 24.99
N SER A 521 -9.32 -2.10 26.11
CA SER A 521 -9.61 -3.53 26.35
C SER A 521 -10.96 -3.79 27.02
N PHE A 522 -11.64 -2.74 27.46
CA PHE A 522 -13.03 -2.75 27.91
C PHE A 522 -13.64 -1.36 27.76
N LEU A 523 -14.98 -1.31 27.62
CA LEU A 523 -15.77 -0.07 27.55
C LEU A 523 -15.33 0.94 28.65
N PRO A 524 -14.74 2.09 28.27
CA PRO A 524 -14.40 3.14 29.22
C PRO A 524 -15.68 3.77 29.76
N SER A 525 -15.90 3.74 31.08
CA SER A 525 -17.12 4.24 31.71
C SER A 525 -17.35 5.74 31.55
N GLN A 526 -16.31 6.47 31.17
CA GLN A 526 -16.34 7.91 30.93
C GLN A 526 -16.76 8.27 29.51
N LEU A 527 -16.65 7.34 28.54
CA LEU A 527 -17.08 7.58 27.17
C LEU A 527 -18.60 7.40 27.05
N GLY A 528 -19.24 8.41 26.48
CA GLY A 528 -20.62 8.33 26.03
C GLY A 528 -20.73 7.53 24.74
N THR A 529 -21.85 6.83 24.58
CA THR A 529 -22.22 6.17 23.33
C THR A 529 -22.53 7.18 22.23
N VAL A 530 -22.32 6.78 20.97
CA VAL A 530 -22.50 7.59 19.77
C VAL A 530 -23.61 7.03 18.86
N PRO A 531 -24.15 7.82 17.91
CA PRO A 531 -25.12 7.35 16.94
C PRO A 531 -24.63 6.16 16.12
N ALA A 532 -25.58 5.36 15.64
CA ALA A 532 -25.32 4.18 14.82
C ALA A 532 -24.57 4.54 13.53
N SER A 533 -23.58 3.70 13.19
CA SER A 533 -22.83 3.77 11.95
C SER A 533 -23.43 2.85 10.88
N VAL A 534 -23.12 3.12 9.62
CA VAL A 534 -23.28 2.15 8.53
C VAL A 534 -22.10 1.17 8.46
N TYR A 535 -20.97 1.51 9.11
CA TYR A 535 -19.79 0.65 9.22
C TYR A 535 -19.93 -0.26 10.44
N LEU A 536 -20.41 -1.48 10.22
CA LEU A 536 -20.87 -2.39 11.28
C LEU A 536 -19.80 -3.35 11.82
N THR A 537 -18.54 -3.14 11.45
CA THR A 537 -17.39 -3.94 11.89
C THR A 537 -16.27 -2.98 12.27
N ASP A 538 -15.51 -3.27 13.33
CA ASP A 538 -14.38 -2.46 13.78
C ASP A 538 -13.03 -3.00 13.24
N ILE A 539 -11.90 -2.49 13.76
CA ILE A 539 -10.56 -2.77 13.20
C ILE A 539 -10.09 -4.23 13.39
N ASP A 540 -10.53 -4.94 14.42
CA ASP A 540 -10.13 -6.33 14.66
C ASP A 540 -11.14 -7.35 14.11
N GLY A 541 -12.19 -6.85 13.46
CA GLY A 541 -13.21 -7.66 12.78
C GLY A 541 -14.43 -7.95 13.64
N ASP A 542 -14.51 -7.38 14.85
CA ASP A 542 -15.65 -7.54 15.73
C ASP A 542 -16.84 -6.71 15.24
N ALA A 543 -18.05 -7.22 15.52
CA ALA A 543 -19.27 -6.57 15.10
C ALA A 543 -19.55 -5.33 15.97
N ARG A 544 -19.72 -4.17 15.33
CA ARG A 544 -20.14 -2.93 15.97
C ARG A 544 -21.62 -3.01 16.36
N PRO A 545 -22.00 -2.62 17.59
CA PRO A 545 -23.40 -2.63 17.99
C PRO A 545 -24.20 -1.61 17.18
N ALA A 546 -25.35 -2.04 16.67
CA ALA A 546 -26.25 -1.19 15.87
C ALA A 546 -26.86 -0.02 16.67
N ALA A 547 -26.77 -0.04 18.00
CA ALA A 547 -27.11 1.08 18.87
C ALA A 547 -26.14 1.11 20.05
N GLY A 548 -25.70 2.30 20.46
CA GLY A 548 -24.80 2.45 21.59
C GLY A 548 -23.33 2.20 21.27
N ALA A 549 -22.90 2.37 20.01
CA ALA A 549 -21.50 2.30 19.61
C ALA A 549 -20.65 3.31 20.39
N LEU A 550 -19.33 3.14 20.37
CA LEU A 550 -18.37 4.09 20.95
C LEU A 550 -17.60 4.78 19.83
N PRO A 551 -17.05 5.97 20.07
CA PRO A 551 -16.17 6.59 19.10
C PRO A 551 -14.85 5.80 19.00
N GLY A 552 -14.13 5.99 17.90
CA GLY A 552 -12.82 5.36 17.65
C GLY A 552 -12.94 4.09 16.82
N ALA A 553 -11.78 3.48 16.57
CA ALA A 553 -11.63 2.36 15.62
C ALA A 553 -11.92 0.97 16.20
N ASP A 554 -12.23 0.89 17.49
CA ASP A 554 -12.37 -0.36 18.24
C ASP A 554 -13.42 -0.14 19.33
N GLU A 555 -14.37 -1.08 19.47
CA GLU A 555 -15.35 -1.08 20.56
C GLU A 555 -15.25 -2.31 21.46
N ASN A 556 -14.11 -2.99 21.47
CA ASN A 556 -13.79 -4.21 22.20
C ASN A 556 -14.80 -4.55 23.32
N THR A 557 -15.87 -5.24 22.93
CA THR A 557 -16.91 -5.66 23.88
C THR A 557 -16.61 -7.04 24.45
N SER A 558 -15.68 -7.80 23.85
CA SER A 558 -15.27 -9.12 24.30
C SER A 558 -14.09 -9.68 23.51
N LEU A 559 -12.83 -9.49 23.95
CA LEU A 559 -11.78 -10.39 23.46
C LEU A 559 -12.03 -11.82 24.02
N PRO A 560 -12.15 -12.85 23.17
CA PRO A 560 -11.76 -14.18 23.58
C PRO A 560 -10.27 -14.13 23.94
N THR A 561 -9.88 -14.81 25.01
CA THR A 561 -8.54 -14.81 25.62
C THR A 561 -7.37 -15.18 24.69
N ALA A 562 -7.62 -15.49 23.41
CA ALA A 562 -6.64 -15.96 22.44
C ALA A 562 -5.95 -14.85 21.61
N VAL A 563 -6.40 -13.58 21.64
CA VAL A 563 -5.83 -12.49 20.82
C VAL A 563 -4.78 -11.64 21.59
N GLN A 564 -4.40 -12.04 22.82
CA GLN A 564 -3.30 -11.37 23.55
C GLN A 564 -1.89 -11.56 22.94
N ALA A 565 -1.76 -12.23 21.80
CA ALA A 565 -0.46 -12.58 21.20
C ALA A 565 0.14 -11.52 20.24
N TRP A 566 -0.48 -10.35 20.05
CA TRP A 566 0.08 -9.29 19.18
C TRP A 566 1.13 -8.39 19.88
N GLY A 567 1.48 -8.70 21.13
CA GLY A 567 2.44 -7.94 21.94
C GLY A 567 3.89 -8.45 21.91
N SER A 568 4.28 -9.37 21.03
CA SER A 568 5.62 -10.00 21.09
C SER A 568 6.42 -10.07 19.79
N TYR A 569 6.22 -9.13 18.87
CA TYR A 569 7.20 -8.87 17.80
C TYR A 569 7.56 -7.38 17.74
N LEU A 570 8.46 -7.00 18.66
CA LEU A 570 9.43 -5.91 18.49
C LEU A 570 10.82 -6.52 18.62
#